data_AF-U2YS99-F1
#
_entry.id   AF-U2YS99-F1
#
_cell.length_a   1.000
_cell.length_b   1.000
_cell.length_c   1.000
_cell.angle_alpha   90.00
_cell.angle_beta   90.00
_cell.angle_gamma   90.00
#
_symmetry.space_group_name_H-M   'P 1'
#
loop_
_entity.id
_entity.type
_entity.pdbx_description
1 polymer ?
#
loop_
_entity_poly.entity_id
_entity_poly.type
_entity_poly.pdbx_seq_one_letter_code
_entity_poly.pdbx_strand_id
1 'polypeptide(L)'
;MQAYRADVADLDPEAYFEAYREVLEPYLAAETGRNHYRTVIDHLREMAALGLDDRFADFLAHLREKHTNRPAFHDELDSVDFDAASTPTSS
;
A
#
# COMPACT_ATOMS: atom_id res chain seq x y z
N MET A 1 4.18 17.84 -5.56
CA MET A 1 4.12 16.84 -4.46
C MET A 1 4.63 15.47 -4.89
N GLN A 2 4.29 14.93 -6.08
CA GLN A 2 4.80 13.61 -6.51
C GLN A 2 6.33 13.55 -6.71
N ALA A 3 6.94 14.58 -7.31
CA ALA A 3 8.38 14.58 -7.58
C ALA A 3 9.25 14.43 -6.32
N TYR A 4 8.83 15.04 -5.21
CA TYR A 4 9.58 14.98 -3.95
C TYR A 4 9.49 13.61 -3.27
N ARG A 5 8.42 12.86 -3.55
CA ARG A 5 8.18 11.55 -2.95
C ARG A 5 9.08 10.49 -3.59
N ALA A 6 9.18 10.48 -4.92
CA ALA A 6 10.06 9.56 -5.64
C ALA A 6 11.55 9.75 -5.24
N ASP A 7 12.02 11.00 -5.11
CA ASP A 7 13.39 11.31 -4.65
C ASP A 7 13.68 10.76 -3.23
N VAL A 8 12.69 10.76 -2.33
CA VAL A 8 12.86 10.25 -0.96
C VAL A 8 12.82 8.73 -0.90
N ALA A 9 12.02 8.05 -1.74
CA ALA A 9 12.02 6.59 -1.80
C ALA A 9 13.39 6.02 -2.23
N ASP A 10 14.08 6.71 -3.15
CA ASP A 10 15.42 6.34 -3.61
C ASP A 10 16.51 6.59 -2.54
N LEU A 11 16.30 7.60 -1.68
CA LEU A 11 17.26 8.00 -0.65
C LEU A 11 17.06 7.27 0.69
N ASP A 12 15.79 7.05 1.07
CA ASP A 12 15.35 6.44 2.32
C ASP A 12 13.96 5.77 2.15
N PRO A 13 13.91 4.52 1.69
CA PRO A 13 12.66 3.80 1.49
C PRO A 13 11.88 3.59 2.79
N GLU A 14 12.55 3.55 3.94
CA GLU A 14 11.92 3.39 5.25
C GLU A 14 11.16 4.66 5.67
N ALA A 15 11.78 5.83 5.51
CA ALA A 15 11.11 7.10 5.76
C ALA A 15 9.93 7.32 4.79
N TYR A 16 10.08 6.90 3.53
CA TYR A 16 8.99 6.95 2.56
C TYR A 16 7.81 6.06 2.98
N PHE A 17 8.10 4.83 3.42
CA PHE A 17 7.09 3.89 3.90
C PHE A 17 6.31 4.46 5.09
N GLU A 18 7.00 5.02 6.09
CA GLU A 18 6.36 5.57 7.29
C GLU A 18 5.47 6.77 6.92
N ALA A 19 5.95 7.67 6.06
CA ALA A 19 5.15 8.80 5.59
C ALA A 19 3.88 8.35 4.85
N TYR A 20 3.95 7.27 4.07
CA TYR A 20 2.78 6.70 3.41
C TYR A 20 1.83 6.05 4.42
N ARG A 21 2.34 5.29 5.38
CA ARG A 21 1.57 4.69 6.46
C ARG A 21 0.73 5.72 7.20
N GLU A 22 1.36 6.82 7.63
CA GLU A 22 0.71 7.91 8.38
C GLU A 22 -0.46 8.56 7.60
N VAL A 23 -0.39 8.57 6.27
CA VAL A 23 -1.40 9.20 5.41
C VAL A 23 -2.47 8.20 4.95
N LEU A 24 -2.09 6.95 4.66
CA LEU A 24 -2.99 5.93 4.12
C LEU A 24 -4.04 5.49 5.14
N GLU A 25 -3.67 5.34 6.40
CA GLU A 25 -4.58 4.90 7.44
C GLU A 25 -5.77 5.88 7.67
N PRO A 26 -5.56 7.20 7.84
CA PRO A 26 -6.67 8.14 7.93
C PRO A 26 -7.42 8.30 6.61
N TYR A 27 -6.74 8.22 5.47
CA TYR A 27 -7.39 8.29 4.16
C TYR A 27 -8.37 7.13 3.98
N LEU A 28 -7.91 5.89 4.22
CA LEU A 28 -8.74 4.69 4.17
C LEU A 28 -9.92 4.79 5.13
N ALA A 29 -9.72 5.33 6.35
CA ALA A 29 -10.80 5.47 7.32
C ALA A 29 -11.89 6.48 6.87
N ALA A 30 -11.52 7.53 6.14
CA ALA A 30 -12.37 8.69 5.85
C ALA A 30 -13.57 8.39 4.95
N GLU A 31 -13.43 7.46 4.00
CA GLU A 31 -14.47 7.16 3.03
C GLU A 31 -14.68 5.66 2.85
N THR A 32 -15.86 5.30 2.34
CA THR A 32 -16.20 3.91 1.99
C THR A 32 -16.67 3.87 0.54
N GLY A 33 -16.02 3.06 -0.29
CA GLY A 33 -16.39 2.88 -1.69
C GLY A 33 -15.30 2.17 -2.48
N ARG A 34 -15.69 1.41 -3.51
CA ARG A 34 -14.72 0.62 -4.30
C ARG A 34 -13.69 1.49 -5.01
N ASN A 35 -14.08 2.66 -5.54
CA ASN A 35 -13.14 3.59 -6.16
C ASN A 35 -12.11 4.11 -5.14
N HIS A 36 -12.56 4.43 -3.93
CA HIS A 36 -11.68 4.86 -2.84
C HIS A 36 -10.72 3.74 -2.42
N TYR A 37 -11.21 2.51 -2.27
CA TYR A 37 -10.36 1.36 -1.96
C TYR A 37 -9.34 1.09 -3.06
N ARG A 38 -9.70 1.18 -4.34
CA ARG A 38 -8.75 1.03 -5.44
C ARG A 38 -7.60 2.03 -5.38
N THR A 39 -7.88 3.28 -5.07
CA THR A 39 -6.81 4.29 -4.84
C THR A 39 -5.88 3.88 -3.70
N VAL A 40 -6.43 3.34 -2.61
CA VAL A 40 -5.61 2.80 -1.50
C VAL A 40 -4.75 1.63 -1.96
N ILE A 41 -5.32 0.70 -2.75
CA ILE A 41 -4.58 -0.44 -3.30
C ILE A 41 -3.44 0.01 -4.22
N ASP A 42 -3.64 1.02 -5.07
CA ASP A 42 -2.58 1.54 -5.94
C ASP A 42 -1.41 2.11 -5.12
N HIS A 43 -1.68 2.80 -4.01
CA HIS A 43 -0.62 3.24 -3.10
C HIS A 43 0.07 2.08 -2.38
N LEU A 44 -0.66 1.03 -1.99
CA LEU A 44 -0.06 -0.17 -1.40
C LEU A 44 0.87 -0.88 -2.39
N ARG A 45 0.55 -0.87 -3.69
CA ARG A 45 1.46 -1.39 -4.73
C ARG A 45 2.75 -0.58 -4.84
N GLU A 46 2.66 0.75 -4.79
CA GLU A 46 3.85 1.62 -4.76
C GLU A 46 4.72 1.30 -3.54
N MET A 47 4.12 1.05 -2.37
CA MET A 47 4.85 0.69 -1.16
C MET A 47 5.48 -0.70 -1.23
N ALA A 48 4.78 -1.69 -1.81
CA ALA A 48 5.32 -3.04 -2.00
C ALA A 48 6.58 -3.03 -2.89
N ALA A 49 6.63 -2.14 -3.89
CA ALA A 49 7.79 -1.99 -4.77
C ALA A 49 9.05 -1.43 -4.08
N LEU A 50 8.96 -0.98 -2.82
CA LEU A 50 10.11 -0.47 -2.06
C LEU A 50 11.01 -1.60 -1.49
N GLY A 51 10.58 -2.86 -1.57
CA GLY A 51 11.35 -4.01 -1.06
C GLY A 51 11.41 -4.09 0.47
N LEU A 52 10.42 -3.53 1.17
CA LEU A 52 10.27 -3.58 2.62
C LEU A 52 9.26 -4.66 3.03
N ASP A 53 9.46 -5.88 2.54
CA ASP A 53 8.44 -6.95 2.54
C ASP A 53 7.88 -7.26 3.93
N ASP A 54 8.74 -7.42 4.94
CA ASP A 54 8.31 -7.70 6.32
C ASP A 54 7.46 -6.56 6.91
N ARG A 55 7.86 -5.31 6.68
CA ARG A 55 7.12 -4.13 7.17
C ARG A 55 5.83 -3.93 6.42
N PHE A 56 5.84 -4.16 5.12
CA PHE A 56 4.66 -4.10 4.27
C PHE A 56 3.64 -5.17 4.67
N ALA A 57 4.09 -6.40 4.93
CA ALA A 57 3.24 -7.47 5.41
C ALA A 57 2.59 -7.15 6.78
N ASP A 58 3.38 -6.62 7.73
CA ASP A 58 2.86 -6.17 9.04
C ASP A 58 1.80 -5.07 8.87
N PHE A 59 2.06 -4.09 7.99
CA PHE A 59 1.11 -3.02 7.72
C PHE A 59 -0.17 -3.52 7.03
N LEU A 60 -0.07 -4.43 6.06
CA LEU A 60 -1.23 -5.05 5.43
C LEU A 60 -2.09 -5.82 6.45
N ALA A 61 -1.45 -6.57 7.35
CA ALA A 61 -2.14 -7.27 8.43
C ALA A 61 -2.89 -6.29 9.35
N HIS A 62 -2.24 -5.19 9.76
CA HIS A 62 -2.84 -4.12 10.55
C HIS A 62 -4.07 -3.51 9.86
N LEU A 63 -3.98 -3.18 8.57
CA LEU A 63 -5.10 -2.64 7.80
C LEU A 63 -6.28 -3.63 7.74
N ARG A 64 -5.99 -4.92 7.52
CA ARG A 64 -7.03 -5.96 7.50
C ARG A 64 -7.73 -6.10 8.84
N GLU A 65 -6.97 -6.15 9.94
CA GLU A 65 -7.52 -6.26 11.30
C GLU A 65 -8.38 -5.05 11.66
N LYS A 66 -7.88 -3.84 11.39
CA LYS A 66 -8.59 -2.59 11.70
C LYS A 66 -9.87 -2.40 10.88
N HIS A 67 -9.91 -2.95 9.67
CA HIS A 67 -11.03 -2.81 8.74
C HIS A 67 -11.80 -4.12 8.51
N THR A 68 -11.88 -4.99 9.51
CA THR A 68 -12.68 -6.24 9.48
C THR A 68 -14.15 -6.01 9.12
N ASN A 69 -14.71 -4.84 9.44
CA ASN A 69 -16.09 -4.47 9.11
C ASN A 69 -16.30 -3.98 7.65
N ARG A 70 -15.27 -4.04 6.80
CA ARG A 70 -15.31 -3.52 5.42
C ARG A 70 -15.00 -4.63 4.41
N PRO A 71 -15.90 -5.61 4.19
CA PRO A 71 -15.62 -6.77 3.32
C PRO A 71 -15.20 -6.36 1.90
N ALA A 72 -15.81 -5.31 1.34
CA ALA A 72 -15.44 -4.80 0.01
C ALA A 72 -14.00 -4.27 -0.07
N PHE A 73 -13.39 -3.84 1.04
CA PHE A 73 -11.97 -3.48 1.08
C PHE A 73 -11.09 -4.73 1.04
N HIS A 74 -11.46 -5.78 1.80
CA HIS A 74 -10.76 -7.07 1.75
C HIS A 74 -10.86 -7.69 0.35
N ASP A 75 -12.03 -7.67 -0.29
CA ASP A 75 -12.19 -8.13 -1.68
C ASP A 75 -11.23 -7.43 -2.65
N GLU A 76 -11.07 -6.11 -2.56
CA GLU A 76 -10.16 -5.37 -3.44
C GLU A 76 -8.69 -5.66 -3.08
N LEU A 77 -8.35 -5.86 -1.80
CA LEU A 77 -7.01 -6.33 -1.38
C LEU A 77 -6.68 -7.71 -1.95
N ASP A 78 -7.60 -8.67 -1.82
CA ASP A 78 -7.43 -10.05 -2.30
C ASP A 78 -7.46 -10.14 -3.83
N SER A 79 -7.96 -9.12 -4.53
CA SER A 79 -7.91 -9.04 -5.99
C SER A 79 -6.52 -8.70 -6.54
N VAL A 80 -5.58 -8.33 -5.67
CA VAL A 80 -4.24 -7.90 -6.05
C VAL A 80 -3.20 -8.79 -5.39
N ASP A 81 -2.29 -9.29 -6.23
CA ASP A 81 -1.09 -9.94 -5.77
C ASP A 81 0.03 -8.90 -5.61
N PHE A 82 0.52 -8.74 -4.38
CA PHE A 82 1.61 -7.81 -4.06
C PHE A 82 3.01 -8.43 -4.23
N ASP A 83 3.10 -9.76 -4.43
CA ASP A 83 4.34 -10.53 -4.58
C ASP A 83 4.90 -10.44 -6.02
N ALA A 84 4.03 -10.12 -6.98
CA ALA A 84 4.36 -10.00 -8.41
C ALA A 84 5.41 -8.92 -8.78
N ALA A 85 5.89 -8.12 -7.84
CA ALA A 85 7.01 -7.20 -8.06
C ALA A 85 8.38 -7.91 -8.20
N SER A 86 8.45 -9.22 -7.95
CA SER A 86 9.69 -10.00 -8.00
C SER A 86 9.96 -10.78 -9.30
N THR A 87 9.11 -10.70 -10.34
CA THR A 87 9.45 -11.30 -11.63
C THR A 87 10.15 -10.30 -12.54
N PRO A 88 11.45 -10.47 -12.87
CA PRO A 88 12.01 -9.79 -14.02
C PRO A 88 11.30 -10.35 -15.26
N THR A 89 10.54 -9.52 -15.97
CA THR A 89 10.19 -9.79 -17.36
C THR A 89 11.50 -9.80 -18.15
N SER A 90 12.16 -10.94 -18.18
CA SER A 90 13.10 -11.31 -19.23
C SER A 90 12.30 -11.85 -20.39
N SER A 91 12.21 -11.07 -21.47
CA SER A 91 12.07 -11.54 -22.85
C SER A 91 12.52 -10.44 -23.79
#